data_AF-A0A5S9MBY4-F1
#
_entry.id   AF-A0A5S9MBY4-F1
#
_cell.length_a   1.000
_cell.length_b   1.000
_cell.length_c   1.000
_cell.angle_alpha   90.00
_cell.angle_beta   90.00
_cell.angle_gamma   90.00
#
_symmetry.space_group_name_H-M   'P 1'
#
loop_
_entity.id
_entity.type
_entity.pdbx_description
1 polymer ?
#
loop_
_entity_poly.entity_id
_entity_poly.type
_entity_poly.pdbx_seq_one_letter_code
_entity_poly.pdbx_strand_id
1 'polypeptide(L)' 'MSSELLDALTVLEKEKGISKEIIIEAIEAALISAYKRNFNQAQKMFVLI' A
#
# COMPACT_ATOMS: atom_id res chain seq x y z
N MET A 1 4.44 -11.79 9.34
CA MET A 1 4.99 -11.04 8.20
C MET A 1 6.14 -11.86 7.64
N SER A 2 6.24 -12.03 6.33
CA SER A 2 7.30 -12.82 5.69
C SER A 2 8.68 -12.20 6.00
N SER A 3 9.70 -13.00 6.31
CA SER A 3 11.02 -12.47 6.69
C SER A 3 11.66 -11.67 5.55
N GLU A 4 11.40 -12.06 4.30
CA GLU A 4 11.88 -11.35 3.11
C GLU A 4 11.42 -9.89 3.05
N LEU A 5 10.22 -9.59 3.54
CA LEU A 5 9.72 -8.22 3.60
C LEU A 5 10.48 -7.40 4.65
N LEU A 6 10.77 -7.99 5.81
CA LEU A 6 11.54 -7.34 6.87
C LEU A 6 13.00 -7.10 6.46
N ASP A 7 13.59 -8.05 5.73
CA ASP A 7 14.94 -7.90 5.17
C ASP A 7 14.97 -6.78 4.13
N ALA A 8 14.00 -6.73 3.22
CA ALA A 8 13.88 -5.65 2.23
C ALA A 8 13.72 -4.26 2.89
N LEU A 9 12.91 -4.17 3.96
CA LEU A 9 12.77 -2.94 4.74
C LEU A 9 14.08 -2.53 5.42
N THR A 10 14.83 -3.50 5.96
CA THR A 10 16.12 -3.25 6.61
C THR A 10 17.18 -2.77 5.61
N VAL A 11 17.19 -3.33 4.40
CA VAL A 11 18.06 -2.89 3.30
C VAL A 11 17.72 -1.45 2.90
N LEU A 12 16.42 -1.12 2.76
CA LEU A 12 15.97 0.23 2.46
C LEU A 12 16.34 1.24 3.56
N GLU A 13 16.21 0.85 4.83
CA GLU A 13 16.62 1.67 5.97
C GLU A 13 18.14 1.97 5.94
N LYS A 14 18.97 0.97 5.66
CA LYS A 14 20.43 1.13 5.57
C LYS A 14 20.92 1.91 4.34
N GLU A 15 20.36 1.63 3.16
CA GLU A 15 20.84 2.19 1.90
C GLU A 15 20.26 3.58 1.59
N LYS A 16 18.97 3.78 1.94
CA LYS A 16 18.26 5.02 1.63
C LYS A 16 18.07 5.91 2.85
N GLY A 17 18.36 5.42 4.05
CA GLY A 17 18.14 6.17 5.30
C GLY A 17 16.66 6.39 5.63
N ILE A 18 15.77 5.59 5.06
CA ILE A 18 14.32 5.74 5.23
C ILE A 18 13.89 4.85 6.39
N SER A 19 13.37 5.45 7.46
CA SER A 19 12.83 4.69 8.59
C SER A 19 11.72 3.74 8.14
N LYS A 20 11.84 2.48 8.53
CA LYS A 20 10.83 1.43 8.37
C LYS A 20 9.40 1.85 8.74
N GLU A 21 9.25 2.68 9.77
CA GLU A 21 7.96 3.25 10.19
C GLU A 21 7.31 4.09 9.08
N ILE A 22 8.09 4.93 8.38
CA ILE A 22 7.61 5.78 7.27
C ILE A 22 7.16 4.91 6.09
N ILE A 23 7.87 3.81 5.82
CA ILE A 23 7.53 2.90 4.72
C ILE A 23 6.20 2.20 5.03
N ILE A 24 6.01 1.76 6.27
CA ILE A 24 4.77 1.11 6.71
C ILE A 24 3.60 2.10 6.62
N GLU A 25 3.75 3.33 7.13
CA GLU A 25 2.72 4.37 7.03
C GLU A 25 2.37 4.70 5.56
N ALA A 26 3.39 4.78 4.69
CA ALA A 26 3.17 5.05 3.27
C ALA A 26 2.39 3.91 2.59
N ILE A 27 2.66 2.65 2.95
CA ILE A 27 1.93 1.49 2.43
C ILE A 27 0.48 1.49 2.93
N GLU A 28 0.24 1.79 4.20
CA GLU A 28 -1.12 1.90 4.76
C GLU A 28 -1.91 3.02 4.08
N ALA A 29 -1.31 4.20 3.93
CA ALA A 29 -1.92 5.32 3.22
C ALA A 29 -2.22 4.97 1.76
N ALA A 30 -1.32 4.25 1.08
CA ALA A 30 -1.52 3.78 -0.29
C ALA A 30 -2.67 2.77 -0.38
N LEU A 31 -2.77 1.83 0.57
CA LEU A 31 -3.87 0.87 0.64
C LEU A 31 -5.22 1.55 0.90
N ILE A 32 -5.29 2.47 1.85
CA ILE A 32 -6.49 3.26 2.14
C ILE A 32 -6.89 4.10 0.92
N SER A 33 -5.91 4.71 0.24
CA SER A 33 -6.13 5.49 -0.98
C SER A 33 -6.65 4.61 -2.12
N ALA A 34 -6.03 3.46 -2.37
CA ALA A 34 -6.46 2.49 -3.39
C ALA A 34 -7.87 1.96 -3.10
N TYR A 35 -8.16 1.65 -1.83
CA TYR A 35 -9.48 1.21 -1.39
C TYR A 35 -10.54 2.30 -1.61
N LYS A 36 -10.27 3.55 -1.18
CA LYS A 36 -11.17 4.70 -1.43
C LYS A 36 -11.39 4.95 -2.92
N ARG A 37 -10.35 4.82 -3.75
CA ARG A 37 -10.41 5.06 -5.19
C ARG A 37 -11.23 4.00 -5.93
N ASN A 38 -11.19 2.74 -5.48
CA ASN A 38 -12.00 1.65 -6.05
C ASN A 38 -13.46 1.66 -5.59
N PHE A 39 -13.77 2.14 -4.38
CA PHE A 39 -15.16 2.21 -3.90
C PHE A 39 -15.97 3.37 -4.51
N ASN A 40 -15.33 4.45 -4.96
CA ASN A 40 -16.03 5.55 -5.64
C ASN A 40 -16.38 5.28 -7.11
N GLN A 41 -15.95 4.16 -7.69
CA GLN A 41 -16.34 3.74 -9.05
C GLN A 41 -17.25 2.50 -9.09
N ALA A 42 -17.65 1.95 -7.94
CA ALA A 42 -18.40 0.69 -7.88
C ALA A 42 -19.93 0.85 -7.99
N GLN A 43 -20.46 2.03 -8.35
CA GLN A 43 -21.92 2.21 -8.48
C GLN A 43 -22.34 2.85 -9.81
N LYS A 44 -22.44 1.98 -10.82
CA LYS A 44 -23.56 1.83 -11.79
C LYS A 44 -23.02 1.32 -13.12
N MET A 45 -22.76 0.01 -13.18
CA MET A 45 -22.84 -0.70 -14.46
C MET A 45 -24.20 -1.39 -14.45
N PHE A 46 -25.22 -0.73 -15.01
CA PHE A 46 -26.46 -1.43 -15.33
C PHE A 46 -26.12 -2.41 -16.45
N VAL A 47 -26.15 -3.70 -16.13
CA VAL A 47 -26.21 -4.74 -17.16
C VAL A 47 -27.56 -4.58 -17.84
N LEU A 48 -27.55 -4.02 -19.05
CA LEU A 48 -28.71 -4.06 -19.95
C LEU A 48 -28.64 -5.39 -20.69
N ILE A 49 -29.65 -6.22 -20.45
CA ILE A 49 -29.96 -7.41 -21.25
C ILE A 49 -30.54 -6.94 -22.58
#